data_AF-A0A1V5GW31-F1
#
_entry.id   AF-A0A1V5GW31-F1
#
_cell.length_a   1.000
_cell.length_b   1.000
_cell.length_c   1.000
_cell.angle_alpha   90.00
_cell.angle_beta   90.00
_cell.angle_gamma   90.00
#
_symmetry.space_group_name_H-M   'P 1'
#
loop_
_entity.id
_entity.type
_entity.pdbx_description
1 polymer ?
#
loop_
_entity_poly.entity_id
_entity_poly.type
_entity_poly.pdbx_seq_one_letter_code
_entity_poly.pdbx_strand_id
1 'polypeptide(L)'
;MSSGNNRTVTVENSAAAITWTGQITGTGDFLDKLGPGSFAATNWAAGNALYVSAGTFIFNDADTANMGNVIVRSGGRLAGDGELELASGNSLSVAGTLAPGQSPGILTVKGGPVTFDSTGALAIEVNGVATPGTDYDQLVIGSGSTVTIAAGADLALTFGAFTPALGDAVYIVDNDAGGAAISGTFEYLGNTLADDALVGVFNGMKWAITYDAIAGGALDGGYGIALYTIPEPASLVLVALGVLGLRRRRPAA
;
A
#
# COMPACT_ATOMS: atom_id res chain seq x y z
N MET A 1 -9.98 -24.53 16.22
CA MET A 1 -8.75 -24.89 16.97
C MET A 1 -8.95 -24.42 18.42
N SER A 2 -8.63 -25.25 19.42
CA SER A 2 -8.90 -24.99 20.85
C SER A 2 -7.66 -24.45 21.58
N SER A 3 -7.88 -23.70 22.67
CA SER A 3 -6.93 -22.87 23.43
C SER A 3 -5.71 -23.62 23.97
N GLY A 4 -4.55 -22.95 23.89
CA GLY A 4 -3.30 -23.37 24.53
C GLY A 4 -2.25 -23.83 23.51
N ASN A 5 -1.21 -23.01 23.34
CA ASN A 5 -0.02 -23.16 22.50
C ASN A 5 -0.11 -22.44 21.14
N ASN A 6 0.91 -21.60 20.90
CA ASN A 6 1.36 -21.07 19.62
C ASN A 6 0.86 -21.89 18.44
N ARG A 7 0.01 -21.29 17.61
CA ARG A 7 -0.63 -22.00 16.50
C ARG A 7 0.17 -21.76 15.24
N THR A 8 0.87 -22.77 14.78
CA THR A 8 1.54 -22.73 13.48
C THR A 8 0.62 -23.31 12.42
N VAL A 9 0.48 -22.59 11.30
CA VAL A 9 -0.16 -23.10 10.09
C VAL A 9 0.88 -23.10 8.98
N THR A 10 1.21 -24.28 8.47
CA THR A 10 2.12 -24.44 7.34
C THR A 10 1.35 -24.87 6.11
N VAL A 11 1.44 -24.08 5.03
CA VAL A 11 0.92 -24.46 3.70
C VAL A 11 2.13 -24.80 2.82
N GLU A 12 2.51 -26.07 2.78
CA GLU A 12 3.79 -26.53 2.22
C GLU A 12 3.89 -26.42 0.69
N ASN A 13 2.77 -26.58 -0.02
CA ASN A 13 2.73 -26.46 -1.46
C ASN A 13 2.51 -24.99 -1.85
N SER A 14 3.41 -24.44 -2.68
CA SER A 14 3.36 -23.04 -3.12
C SER A 14 2.10 -22.69 -3.93
N ALA A 15 1.50 -23.67 -4.59
CA ALA A 15 0.25 -23.49 -5.34
C ALA A 15 -1.00 -23.75 -4.49
N ALA A 16 -0.86 -24.24 -3.25
CA ALA A 16 -2.00 -24.52 -2.40
C ALA A 16 -2.51 -23.22 -1.76
N ALA A 17 -3.84 -23.10 -1.71
CA ALA A 17 -4.56 -22.08 -0.98
C ALA A 17 -5.54 -22.77 -0.02
N ILE A 18 -5.50 -22.37 1.25
CA ILE A 18 -6.40 -22.89 2.29
C ILE A 18 -7.23 -21.72 2.81
N THR A 19 -8.55 -21.88 2.83
CA THR A 19 -9.46 -20.92 3.49
C THR A 19 -9.99 -21.52 4.77
N TRP A 20 -9.78 -20.81 5.87
CA TRP A 20 -10.30 -21.15 7.18
C TRP A 20 -11.47 -20.23 7.54
N THR A 21 -12.66 -20.81 7.65
CA THR A 21 -13.90 -20.07 7.95
C THR A 21 -14.30 -20.12 9.43
N GLY A 22 -13.60 -20.93 10.23
CA GLY A 22 -13.81 -20.97 11.68
C GLY A 22 -13.21 -19.76 12.38
N GLN A 23 -13.65 -19.47 13.60
CA GLN A 23 -12.99 -18.45 14.41
C GLN A 23 -11.58 -18.89 14.83
N ILE A 24 -10.61 -18.01 14.66
CA ILE A 24 -9.28 -18.14 15.25
C ILE A 24 -9.37 -17.63 16.68
N THR A 25 -9.61 -18.55 17.62
CA THR A 25 -9.75 -18.28 19.06
C THR A 25 -8.45 -18.42 19.83
N GLY A 26 -8.43 -17.91 21.05
CA GLY A 26 -7.24 -17.74 21.90
C GLY A 26 -7.28 -16.33 22.46
N THR A 27 -6.69 -16.07 23.63
CA THR A 27 -6.52 -14.69 24.11
C THR A 27 -5.06 -14.57 24.51
N GLY A 28 -4.32 -13.67 23.86
CA GLY A 28 -2.87 -13.60 23.98
C GLY A 28 -2.12 -14.74 23.29
N ASP A 29 -2.80 -15.54 22.46
CA ASP A 29 -2.15 -16.52 21.57
C ASP A 29 -1.68 -15.80 20.29
N PHE A 30 -0.87 -16.49 19.48
CA PHE A 30 -0.56 -16.06 18.12
C PHE A 30 -0.81 -17.16 17.10
N LEU A 31 -1.13 -16.74 15.87
CA LEU A 31 -1.05 -17.58 14.69
C LEU A 31 0.24 -17.25 13.94
N ASP A 32 1.04 -18.25 13.61
CA ASP A 32 2.21 -18.11 12.75
C ASP A 32 2.01 -18.86 11.44
N LYS A 33 1.94 -18.10 10.35
CA LYS A 33 1.80 -18.61 8.99
C LYS A 33 3.19 -18.91 8.40
N LEU A 34 3.41 -20.18 8.10
CA LEU A 34 4.60 -20.74 7.46
C LEU A 34 4.26 -21.39 6.11
N GLY A 35 5.31 -21.81 5.41
CA GLY A 35 5.21 -22.49 4.11
C GLY A 35 4.87 -21.53 2.96
N PRO A 36 5.20 -21.90 1.72
CA PRO A 36 5.11 -21.00 0.58
C PRO A 36 3.68 -20.74 0.07
N GLY A 37 2.70 -21.59 0.41
CA GLY A 37 1.32 -21.43 -0.06
C GLY A 37 0.54 -20.32 0.66
N SER A 38 -0.73 -20.18 0.28
CA SER A 38 -1.63 -19.14 0.81
C SER A 38 -2.56 -19.69 1.89
N PHE A 39 -2.80 -18.89 2.92
CA PHE A 39 -3.80 -19.17 3.95
C PHE A 39 -4.68 -17.94 4.16
N ALA A 40 -5.99 -18.11 4.01
CA ALA A 40 -6.98 -17.08 4.24
C ALA A 40 -7.77 -17.36 5.53
N ALA A 41 -8.00 -16.32 6.33
CA ALA A 41 -8.92 -16.40 7.46
C ALA A 41 -9.85 -15.19 7.49
N THR A 42 -11.09 -15.41 7.91
CA THR A 42 -12.18 -14.42 7.85
C THR A 42 -12.91 -14.27 9.19
N ASN A 43 -12.30 -14.70 10.29
CA ASN A 43 -12.89 -14.58 11.62
C ASN A 43 -11.79 -14.64 12.70
N TRP A 44 -11.40 -13.48 13.21
CA TRP A 44 -10.35 -13.34 14.22
C TRP A 44 -10.90 -13.03 15.61
N ALA A 45 -10.48 -13.76 16.64
CA ALA A 45 -10.82 -13.39 18.01
C ALA A 45 -9.86 -12.31 18.55
N ALA A 46 -10.42 -11.38 19.34
CA ALA A 46 -9.67 -10.30 19.98
C ALA A 46 -8.46 -10.80 20.78
N GLY A 47 -7.39 -10.00 20.75
CA GLY A 47 -6.16 -10.18 21.50
C GLY A 47 -5.16 -11.16 20.89
N ASN A 48 -5.49 -11.85 19.80
CA ASN A 48 -4.55 -12.74 19.12
C ASN A 48 -3.62 -11.98 18.17
N ALA A 49 -2.34 -12.31 18.22
CA ALA A 49 -1.32 -11.78 17.32
C ALA A 49 -1.24 -12.60 16.03
N LEU A 50 -0.86 -11.97 14.92
CA LEU A 50 -0.66 -12.62 13.63
C LEU A 50 0.80 -12.46 13.19
N TYR A 51 1.49 -13.57 12.99
CA TYR A 51 2.81 -13.60 12.38
C TYR A 51 2.73 -14.23 10.99
N VAL A 52 3.23 -13.54 9.99
CA VAL A 52 3.35 -14.03 8.62
C VAL A 52 4.82 -14.24 8.34
N SER A 53 5.28 -15.46 8.59
CA SER A 53 6.69 -15.83 8.48
C SER A 53 7.09 -16.27 7.07
N ALA A 54 6.17 -16.91 6.34
CA ALA A 54 6.39 -17.34 4.97
C ALA A 54 5.08 -17.45 4.16
N GLY A 55 5.21 -17.30 2.84
CA GLY A 55 4.09 -17.38 1.90
C GLY A 55 3.07 -16.26 2.14
N THR A 56 1.82 -16.47 1.73
CA THR A 56 0.79 -15.44 1.83
C THR A 56 -0.20 -15.74 2.95
N PHE A 57 -0.46 -14.75 3.79
CA PHE A 57 -1.66 -14.70 4.63
C PHE A 57 -2.65 -13.72 3.99
N ILE A 58 -3.89 -14.16 3.76
CA ILE A 58 -4.95 -13.33 3.19
C ILE A 58 -5.93 -12.97 4.32
N PHE A 59 -6.02 -11.69 4.60
CA PHE A 59 -6.85 -11.11 5.65
C PHE A 59 -8.03 -10.37 5.00
N ASN A 60 -9.19 -11.02 4.99
CA ASN A 60 -10.43 -10.48 4.39
C ASN A 60 -11.53 -10.35 5.46
N ASP A 61 -11.13 -10.21 6.73
CA ASP A 61 -12.07 -10.02 7.82
C ASP A 61 -12.47 -8.54 7.89
N ALA A 62 -13.77 -8.27 7.87
CA ALA A 62 -14.32 -6.91 7.86
C ALA A 62 -14.62 -6.38 9.28
N ASP A 63 -14.48 -7.21 10.31
CA ASP A 63 -14.81 -6.85 11.69
C ASP A 63 -13.84 -7.53 12.66
N THR A 64 -12.59 -7.08 12.64
CA THR A 64 -11.68 -7.40 13.75
C THR A 64 -11.62 -6.22 14.67
N ALA A 65 -11.80 -6.49 15.96
CA ALA A 65 -11.60 -5.53 17.02
C ALA A 65 -10.49 -6.06 17.93
N ASN A 66 -9.55 -5.18 18.27
CA ASN A 66 -8.55 -5.42 19.31
C ASN A 66 -7.59 -6.59 19.02
N MET A 67 -7.04 -6.69 17.81
CA MET A 67 -5.99 -7.65 17.49
C MET A 67 -4.70 -7.38 18.28
N GLY A 68 -3.91 -8.43 18.52
CA GLY A 68 -2.54 -8.27 18.99
C GLY A 68 -1.61 -7.77 17.89
N ASN A 69 -0.30 -7.80 18.13
CA ASN A 69 0.70 -7.43 17.12
C ASN A 69 0.51 -8.21 15.81
N VAL A 70 0.67 -7.52 14.69
CA VAL A 70 0.75 -8.12 13.36
C VAL A 70 2.18 -7.94 12.87
N ILE A 71 2.86 -9.05 12.54
CA ILE A 71 4.27 -9.04 12.12
C ILE A 71 4.39 -9.79 10.80
N VAL A 72 4.77 -9.07 9.74
CA VAL A 72 5.09 -9.65 8.43
C VAL A 72 6.61 -9.76 8.33
N ARG A 73 7.16 -10.98 8.39
CA ARG A 73 8.62 -11.19 8.35
C ARG A 73 9.12 -11.23 6.90
N SER A 74 10.44 -11.14 6.70
CA SER A 74 11.13 -11.06 5.40
C SER A 74 10.83 -12.18 4.36
N GLY A 75 10.06 -13.22 4.69
CA GLY A 75 9.57 -14.22 3.73
C GLY A 75 8.05 -14.26 3.58
N GLY A 76 7.32 -13.44 4.34
CA GLY A 76 5.87 -13.41 4.41
C GLY A 76 5.25 -12.29 3.59
N ARG A 77 4.02 -12.52 3.15
CA ARG A 77 3.15 -11.53 2.51
C ARG A 77 1.82 -11.47 3.26
N LEU A 78 1.48 -10.31 3.80
CA LEU A 78 0.12 -10.03 4.27
C LEU A 78 -0.64 -9.38 3.12
N ALA A 79 -1.69 -10.05 2.67
CA ALA A 79 -2.58 -9.59 1.62
C ALA A 79 -4.03 -9.56 2.12
N GLY A 80 -4.95 -9.10 1.27
CA GLY A 80 -6.39 -9.10 1.54
C GLY A 80 -6.98 -7.71 1.71
N ASP A 81 -8.31 -7.67 1.74
CA ASP A 81 -9.13 -6.45 1.72
C ASP A 81 -9.87 -6.16 3.04
N GLY A 82 -9.38 -6.75 4.13
CA GLY A 82 -10.00 -6.61 5.46
C GLY A 82 -9.61 -5.36 6.24
N GLU A 83 -10.09 -5.30 7.47
CA GLU A 83 -9.80 -4.24 8.44
C GLU A 83 -9.07 -4.82 9.67
N LEU A 84 -7.86 -4.33 9.90
CA LEU A 84 -6.99 -4.66 11.04
C LEU A 84 -7.16 -3.59 12.13
N GLU A 85 -7.99 -3.86 13.14
CA GLU A 85 -8.05 -3.02 14.34
C GLU A 85 -7.10 -3.57 15.40
N LEU A 86 -6.00 -2.88 15.63
CA LEU A 86 -5.01 -3.24 16.64
C LEU A 86 -5.48 -2.77 18.03
N ALA A 87 -5.32 -3.63 19.03
CA ALA A 87 -5.51 -3.25 20.42
C ALA A 87 -4.43 -2.25 20.85
N SER A 88 -4.78 -1.37 21.79
CA SER A 88 -3.85 -0.36 22.32
C SER A 88 -2.48 -0.96 22.70
N GLY A 89 -1.40 -0.33 22.23
CA GLY A 89 -0.03 -0.77 22.45
C GLY A 89 0.47 -1.84 21.49
N ASN A 90 -0.35 -2.31 20.55
CA ASN A 90 0.07 -3.21 19.47
C ASN A 90 0.35 -2.44 18.18
N SER A 91 1.05 -3.11 17.26
CA SER A 91 1.53 -2.52 16.01
C SER A 91 1.45 -3.51 14.85
N LEU A 92 1.49 -2.96 13.63
CA LEU A 92 1.81 -3.69 12.41
C LEU A 92 3.27 -3.40 12.04
N SER A 93 4.12 -4.42 12.03
CA SER A 93 5.51 -4.34 11.57
C SER A 93 5.70 -5.18 10.30
N VAL A 94 6.30 -4.58 9.28
CA VAL A 94 6.43 -5.14 7.93
C VAL A 94 7.90 -5.19 7.55
N ALA A 95 8.53 -6.36 7.69
CA ALA A 95 9.84 -6.71 7.13
C ALA A 95 9.72 -7.56 5.86
N GLY A 96 8.53 -8.08 5.54
CA GLY A 96 8.17 -8.76 4.29
C GLY A 96 7.32 -7.87 3.39
N THR A 97 6.23 -8.38 2.83
CA THR A 97 5.36 -7.61 1.92
C THR A 97 3.98 -7.37 2.52
N LEU A 98 3.53 -6.12 2.53
CA LEU A 98 2.13 -5.75 2.71
C LEU A 98 1.52 -5.45 1.33
N ALA A 99 0.43 -6.12 0.99
CA ALA A 99 -0.21 -6.01 -0.32
C ALA A 99 -1.72 -5.86 -0.17
N PRO A 100 -2.27 -4.64 -0.13
CA PRO A 100 -3.70 -4.45 -0.05
C PRO A 100 -4.46 -5.24 -1.13
N GLY A 101 -5.56 -5.88 -0.74
CA GLY A 101 -6.41 -6.69 -1.61
C GLY A 101 -5.90 -8.10 -1.96
N GLN A 102 -6.68 -8.79 -2.79
CA GLN A 102 -6.15 -9.76 -3.76
C GLN A 102 -5.85 -9.07 -5.11
N SER A 103 -5.62 -7.77 -5.00
CA SER A 103 -5.27 -6.74 -5.97
C SER A 103 -6.09 -6.67 -7.28
N PRO A 104 -6.67 -5.50 -7.61
CA PRO A 104 -6.82 -4.32 -6.76
C PRO A 104 -7.70 -4.54 -5.50
N GLY A 105 -7.39 -3.89 -4.38
CA GLY A 105 -8.20 -3.91 -3.15
C GLY A 105 -7.76 -2.90 -2.07
N ILE A 106 -8.51 -2.81 -0.97
CA ILE A 106 -8.25 -1.89 0.13
C ILE A 106 -7.98 -2.67 1.41
N LEU A 107 -6.83 -2.44 2.04
CA LEU A 107 -6.56 -2.95 3.39
C LEU A 107 -6.57 -1.79 4.37
N THR A 108 -7.36 -1.90 5.44
CA THR A 108 -7.45 -0.86 6.48
C THR A 108 -6.67 -1.31 7.72
N VAL A 109 -5.90 -0.39 8.32
CA VAL A 109 -5.21 -0.60 9.61
C VAL A 109 -5.54 0.56 10.54
N LYS A 110 -5.98 0.27 11.77
CA LYS A 110 -6.32 1.29 12.77
C LYS A 110 -5.90 0.88 14.18
N GLY A 111 -5.84 1.84 15.11
CA GLY A 111 -5.60 1.59 16.54
C GLY A 111 -4.14 1.38 16.96
N GLY A 112 -3.18 1.46 16.02
CA GLY A 112 -1.75 1.27 16.32
C GLY A 112 -0.83 1.65 15.16
N PRO A 113 0.47 1.83 15.41
CA PRO A 113 1.41 2.25 14.37
C PRO A 113 1.64 1.15 13.32
N VAL A 114 1.82 1.59 12.07
CA VAL A 114 2.29 0.79 10.94
C VAL A 114 3.74 1.16 10.66
N THR A 115 4.62 0.16 10.68
CA THR A 115 6.06 0.34 10.41
C THR A 115 6.49 -0.56 9.27
N PHE A 116 7.03 0.04 8.22
CA PHE A 116 7.80 -0.67 7.21
C PHE A 116 9.27 -0.67 7.64
N ASP A 117 9.80 -1.85 7.93
CA ASP A 117 11.20 -2.05 8.27
C ASP A 117 12.06 -1.90 7.00
N SER A 118 13.39 -1.86 7.15
CA SER A 118 14.33 -1.60 6.04
C SER A 118 14.36 -2.67 4.94
N THR A 119 13.63 -3.77 5.11
CA THR A 119 13.43 -4.81 4.09
C THR A 119 11.95 -4.99 3.72
N GLY A 120 11.08 -4.22 4.37
CA GLY A 120 9.64 -4.25 4.13
C GLY A 120 9.30 -3.69 2.77
N ALA A 121 8.17 -4.14 2.22
CA ALA A 121 7.64 -3.64 0.97
C ALA A 121 6.15 -3.35 1.08
N LEU A 122 5.71 -2.24 0.48
CA LEU A 122 4.32 -2.00 0.14
C LEU A 122 4.13 -2.36 -1.33
N ALA A 123 3.32 -3.38 -1.61
CA ALA A 123 2.99 -3.79 -2.98
C ALA A 123 1.66 -3.19 -3.42
N ILE A 124 1.66 -2.48 -4.54
CA ILE A 124 0.51 -1.77 -5.10
C ILE A 124 0.35 -2.14 -6.57
N GLU A 125 -0.85 -2.59 -6.93
CA GLU A 125 -1.28 -2.72 -8.31
C GLU A 125 -2.06 -1.49 -8.75
N VAL A 126 -1.81 -1.02 -9.98
CA VAL A 126 -2.46 0.13 -10.61
C VAL A 126 -2.96 -0.30 -12.00
N ASN A 127 -4.25 -0.57 -12.11
CA ASN A 127 -4.97 -0.95 -13.33
C ASN A 127 -5.87 0.16 -13.89
N GLY A 128 -5.95 1.29 -13.18
CA GLY A 128 -6.64 2.51 -13.56
C GLY A 128 -6.47 3.57 -12.47
N VAL A 129 -7.21 4.67 -12.57
CA VAL A 129 -7.03 5.84 -11.67
C VAL A 129 -8.32 6.28 -10.98
N ALA A 130 -9.46 5.71 -11.34
CA ALA A 130 -10.74 6.28 -10.92
C ALA A 130 -11.17 5.85 -9.51
N THR A 131 -11.00 4.57 -9.17
CA THR A 131 -11.62 3.97 -7.98
C THR A 131 -10.60 3.18 -7.14
N PRO A 132 -10.25 3.63 -5.93
CA PRO A 132 -9.42 2.83 -5.02
C PRO A 132 -10.10 1.50 -4.70
N GLY A 133 -9.32 0.44 -4.57
CA GLY A 133 -9.80 -0.92 -4.34
C GLY A 133 -10.39 -1.65 -5.55
N THR A 134 -10.59 -0.95 -6.68
CA THR A 134 -11.08 -1.55 -7.92
C THR A 134 -10.09 -1.33 -9.06
N ASP A 135 -9.62 -0.10 -9.22
CA ASP A 135 -8.67 0.29 -10.24
C ASP A 135 -7.23 0.28 -9.71
N TYR A 136 -7.02 0.48 -8.40
CA TYR A 136 -5.70 0.43 -7.79
C TYR A 136 -5.78 0.00 -6.32
N ASP A 137 -4.67 -0.55 -5.81
CA ASP A 137 -4.54 -0.91 -4.40
C ASP A 137 -4.42 0.33 -3.50
N GLN A 138 -5.01 0.26 -2.31
CA GLN A 138 -4.89 1.31 -1.30
C GLN A 138 -4.70 0.73 0.10
N LEU A 139 -3.72 1.27 0.82
CA LEU A 139 -3.59 1.10 2.27
C LEU A 139 -4.28 2.27 2.97
N VAL A 140 -5.30 1.97 3.78
CA VAL A 140 -5.99 2.98 4.60
C VAL A 140 -5.49 2.91 6.04
N ILE A 141 -5.10 4.04 6.58
CA ILE A 141 -4.62 4.22 7.95
C ILE A 141 -5.70 4.97 8.73
N GLY A 142 -6.43 4.22 9.55
CA GLY A 142 -7.49 4.74 10.39
C GLY A 142 -6.95 5.47 11.62
N SER A 143 -7.89 6.04 12.38
CA SER A 143 -7.59 6.88 13.53
C SER A 143 -6.72 6.18 14.59
N GLY A 144 -5.93 6.99 15.30
CA GLY A 144 -5.02 6.51 16.35
C GLY A 144 -3.80 5.77 15.84
N SER A 145 -3.49 5.88 14.55
CA SER A 145 -2.39 5.18 13.88
C SER A 145 -1.42 6.18 13.25
N THR A 146 -0.18 5.73 13.06
CA THR A 146 0.88 6.50 12.39
C THR A 146 1.61 5.59 11.43
N VAL A 147 2.22 6.15 10.38
CA VAL A 147 3.06 5.37 9.45
C VAL A 147 4.52 5.78 9.59
N THR A 148 5.39 4.80 9.74
CA THR A 148 6.85 4.96 9.69
C THR A 148 7.43 4.07 8.60
N ILE A 149 8.28 4.64 7.76
CA ILE A 149 8.97 3.98 6.67
C ILE A 149 10.47 4.07 6.95
N ALA A 150 11.10 2.95 7.27
CA ALA A 150 12.55 2.90 7.47
C ALA A 150 13.29 3.00 6.12
N ALA A 151 14.51 3.56 6.15
CA ALA A 151 15.38 3.57 4.97
C ALA A 151 15.62 2.14 4.45
N GLY A 152 15.47 1.95 3.14
CA GLY A 152 15.53 0.63 2.48
C GLY A 152 14.18 -0.05 2.28
N ALA A 153 13.09 0.43 2.88
CA ALA A 153 11.74 -0.09 2.59
C ALA A 153 11.35 0.18 1.13
N ASP A 154 10.79 -0.81 0.44
CA ASP A 154 10.51 -0.78 -0.99
C ASP A 154 9.04 -0.45 -1.30
N LEU A 155 8.82 0.28 -2.39
CA LEU A 155 7.50 0.46 -2.99
C LEU A 155 7.41 -0.41 -4.25
N ALA A 156 6.78 -1.57 -4.14
CA ALA A 156 6.66 -2.51 -5.25
C ALA A 156 5.44 -2.18 -6.11
N LEU A 157 5.65 -1.59 -7.29
CA LEU A 157 4.58 -1.14 -8.19
C LEU A 157 4.37 -2.08 -9.37
N THR A 158 3.11 -2.44 -9.62
CA THR A 158 2.69 -3.15 -10.83
C THR A 158 1.65 -2.33 -11.58
N PHE A 159 1.98 -1.86 -12.79
CA PHE A 159 1.03 -1.15 -13.65
C PHE A 159 0.42 -2.10 -14.68
N GLY A 160 -0.90 -2.20 -14.67
CA GLY A 160 -1.68 -2.79 -15.76
C GLY A 160 -1.86 -1.83 -16.94
N ALA A 161 -2.58 -2.30 -17.96
CA ALA A 161 -2.85 -1.50 -19.16
C ALA A 161 -4.06 -0.58 -18.95
N PHE A 162 -3.82 0.74 -18.95
CA PHE A 162 -4.84 1.79 -18.98
C PHE A 162 -4.26 3.04 -19.64
N THR A 163 -5.10 4.05 -19.92
CA THR A 163 -4.68 5.32 -20.54
C THR A 163 -4.75 6.45 -19.51
N PRO A 164 -3.63 6.80 -18.83
CA PRO A 164 -3.61 7.95 -17.95
C PRO A 164 -3.72 9.27 -18.73
N ALA A 165 -4.37 10.25 -18.12
CA ALA A 165 -4.39 11.64 -18.52
C ALA A 165 -3.45 12.48 -17.65
N LEU A 166 -3.15 13.70 -18.11
CA LEU A 166 -2.37 14.67 -17.34
C LEU A 166 -3.16 15.12 -16.10
N GLY A 167 -2.52 15.06 -14.93
CA GLY A 167 -3.12 15.42 -13.66
C GLY A 167 -3.85 14.27 -12.96
N ASP A 168 -3.87 13.08 -13.56
CA ASP A 168 -4.35 11.88 -12.88
C ASP A 168 -3.48 11.57 -11.65
N ALA A 169 -4.12 11.06 -10.60
CA ALA A 169 -3.48 10.65 -9.38
C ALA A 169 -4.07 9.34 -8.85
N VAL A 170 -3.25 8.54 -8.18
CA VAL A 170 -3.63 7.33 -7.44
C VAL A 170 -3.15 7.44 -6.01
N TYR A 171 -4.06 7.35 -5.05
CA TYR A 171 -3.79 7.56 -3.63
C TYR A 171 -3.50 6.21 -2.97
N ILE A 172 -2.23 5.82 -2.94
CA ILE A 172 -1.79 4.47 -2.56
C ILE A 172 -1.73 4.27 -1.04
N VAL A 173 -1.60 5.36 -0.28
CA VAL A 173 -1.80 5.38 1.17
C VAL A 173 -2.73 6.53 1.53
N ASP A 174 -3.86 6.22 2.15
CA ASP A 174 -4.72 7.20 2.82
C ASP A 174 -4.39 7.20 4.32
N ASN A 175 -3.87 8.31 4.84
CA ASN A 175 -3.55 8.46 6.26
C ASN A 175 -4.10 9.78 6.83
N ASP A 176 -5.13 10.32 6.17
CA ASP A 176 -5.77 11.55 6.63
C ASP A 176 -6.54 11.32 7.93
N ALA A 177 -7.16 10.15 8.08
CA ALA A 177 -7.83 9.75 9.32
C ALA A 177 -6.86 9.41 10.46
N GLY A 178 -5.64 8.94 10.15
CA GLY A 178 -4.56 8.77 11.12
C GLY A 178 -4.11 10.10 11.73
N GLY A 179 -4.14 11.17 10.92
CA GLY A 179 -4.02 12.55 11.37
C GLY A 179 -2.59 12.98 11.72
N ALA A 180 -1.59 12.22 11.29
CA ALA A 180 -0.18 12.51 11.49
C ALA A 180 0.61 12.26 10.21
N ALA A 181 1.60 13.11 9.94
CA ALA A 181 2.47 12.95 8.78
C ALA A 181 3.21 11.61 8.78
N ILE A 182 3.41 11.07 7.58
CA ILE A 182 4.20 9.86 7.36
C ILE A 182 5.67 10.20 7.59
N SER A 183 6.35 9.38 8.39
CA SER A 183 7.78 9.54 8.66
C SER A 183 8.60 8.64 7.74
N GLY A 184 9.49 9.23 6.94
CA GLY A 184 10.38 8.50 6.02
C GLY A 184 9.81 8.38 4.61
N THR A 185 10.55 7.68 3.75
CA THR A 185 10.25 7.56 2.31
C THR A 185 10.57 6.16 1.82
N PHE A 186 9.81 5.65 0.86
CA PHE A 186 10.11 4.39 0.19
C PHE A 186 11.28 4.51 -0.79
N GLU A 187 11.84 3.37 -1.15
CA GLU A 187 12.71 3.20 -2.31
C GLU A 187 11.93 2.57 -3.46
N TYR A 188 12.37 2.82 -4.68
CA TYR A 188 11.92 2.11 -5.87
C TYR A 188 13.11 1.80 -6.76
N LEU A 189 13.27 0.51 -7.08
CA LEU A 189 14.42 0.00 -7.86
C LEU A 189 15.76 0.44 -7.26
N GLY A 190 15.85 0.47 -5.93
CA GLY A 190 17.06 0.86 -5.17
C GLY A 190 17.35 2.36 -5.11
N ASN A 191 16.38 3.22 -5.47
CA ASN A 191 16.52 4.67 -5.34
C ASN A 191 15.52 5.19 -4.31
N THR A 192 15.98 6.01 -3.37
CA THR A 192 15.10 6.72 -2.44
C THR A 192 14.17 7.66 -3.21
N LEU A 193 12.87 7.45 -3.02
CA LEU A 193 11.83 8.30 -3.58
C LEU A 193 11.53 9.44 -2.61
N ALA A 194 12.30 10.53 -2.70
CA ALA A 194 11.95 11.77 -2.04
C ALA A 194 10.60 12.31 -2.54
N ASP A 195 10.05 13.27 -1.81
CA ASP A 195 8.87 13.99 -2.26
C ASP A 195 9.07 14.62 -3.65
N ASP A 196 8.04 14.54 -4.50
CA ASP A 196 8.04 14.87 -5.93
C ASP A 196 9.07 14.12 -6.81
N ALA A 197 9.67 13.04 -6.32
CA ALA A 197 10.59 12.24 -7.11
C ALA A 197 9.89 11.54 -8.27
N LEU A 198 10.56 11.49 -9.42
CA LEU A 198 10.12 10.69 -10.56
C LEU A 198 10.22 9.20 -10.20
N VAL A 199 9.09 8.50 -10.25
CA VAL A 199 8.99 7.06 -10.03
C VAL A 199 9.32 6.31 -11.32
N GLY A 200 8.80 6.77 -12.46
CA GLY A 200 9.05 6.13 -13.74
C GLY A 200 8.13 6.62 -14.86
N VAL A 201 8.16 5.89 -15.98
CA VAL A 201 7.25 6.09 -17.11
C VAL A 201 6.39 4.84 -17.23
N PHE A 202 5.08 5.00 -17.04
CA PHE A 202 4.09 3.93 -17.11
C PHE A 202 2.94 4.36 -18.01
N ASN A 203 2.51 3.47 -18.90
CA ASN A 203 1.44 3.76 -19.87
C ASN A 203 1.66 5.05 -20.67
N GLY A 204 2.93 5.35 -21.00
CA GLY A 204 3.31 6.52 -21.79
C GLY A 204 3.34 7.85 -21.03
N MET A 205 3.10 7.86 -19.72
CA MET A 205 3.16 9.07 -18.88
C MET A 205 4.23 8.95 -17.81
N LYS A 206 4.83 10.09 -17.44
CA LYS A 206 5.73 10.17 -16.28
C LYS A 206 4.91 10.25 -15.00
N TRP A 207 5.31 9.47 -14.00
CA TRP A 207 4.68 9.44 -12.69
C TRP A 207 5.67 9.90 -11.63
N ALA A 208 5.23 10.81 -10.77
CA ALA A 208 5.94 11.24 -9.56
C ALA A 208 5.17 10.79 -8.32
N ILE A 209 5.80 10.90 -7.15
CA ILE A 209 5.22 10.56 -5.84
C ILE A 209 5.16 11.80 -4.94
N THR A 210 4.12 11.93 -4.15
CA THR A 210 4.01 12.90 -3.03
C THR A 210 3.75 12.14 -1.73
N TYR A 211 4.24 12.66 -0.61
CA TYR A 211 3.98 12.17 0.76
C TYR A 211 3.09 13.12 1.58
N ASP A 212 2.46 14.10 0.94
CA ASP A 212 1.58 15.09 1.56
C ASP A 212 0.22 15.18 0.85
N ALA A 213 -0.21 14.10 0.20
CA ALA A 213 -1.49 14.03 -0.50
C ALA A 213 -2.69 13.97 0.49
N ILE A 214 -3.79 14.61 0.11
CA ILE A 214 -5.12 14.39 0.71
C ILE A 214 -5.81 13.32 -0.12
N ALA A 215 -6.23 12.21 0.48
CA ALA A 215 -6.81 11.07 -0.22
C ALA A 215 -8.05 11.48 -1.04
N GLY A 216 -8.00 11.23 -2.35
CA GLY A 216 -9.06 11.63 -3.29
C GLY A 216 -9.19 13.15 -3.52
N GLY A 217 -8.21 13.94 -3.07
CA GLY A 217 -8.27 15.39 -3.00
C GLY A 217 -7.07 16.10 -3.65
N ALA A 218 -6.42 16.96 -2.87
CA ALA A 218 -5.24 17.70 -3.30
C ALA A 218 -3.97 16.83 -3.19
N LEU A 219 -2.93 17.20 -3.91
CA LEU A 219 -1.61 16.56 -3.84
C LEU A 219 -0.70 17.22 -2.78
N ASP A 220 -1.25 18.10 -1.95
CA ASP A 220 -0.54 18.83 -0.92
C ASP A 220 -1.37 19.02 0.36
N GLY A 221 -0.67 19.21 1.48
CA GLY A 221 -1.27 19.57 2.78
C GLY A 221 -2.04 18.45 3.51
N GLY A 222 -1.99 17.22 3.00
CA GLY A 222 -2.52 16.01 3.64
C GLY A 222 -1.44 15.15 4.30
N TYR A 223 -1.82 13.91 4.64
CA TYR A 223 -0.92 12.94 5.28
C TYR A 223 -0.80 11.61 4.53
N GLY A 224 -1.35 11.54 3.32
CA GLY A 224 -1.32 10.36 2.44
C GLY A 224 -0.15 10.34 1.47
N ILE A 225 -0.06 9.25 0.72
CA ILE A 225 0.89 9.07 -0.38
C ILE A 225 0.11 8.92 -1.67
N ALA A 226 0.47 9.69 -2.70
CA ALA A 226 -0.09 9.55 -4.03
C ALA A 226 0.99 9.44 -5.09
N LEU A 227 0.68 8.69 -6.16
CA LEU A 227 1.40 8.77 -7.42
C LEU A 227 0.60 9.65 -8.37
N TYR A 228 1.25 10.56 -9.08
CA TYR A 228 0.55 11.49 -9.98
C TYR A 228 1.29 11.69 -11.30
N THR A 229 0.54 11.98 -12.36
CA THR A 229 1.12 12.18 -13.70
C THR A 229 1.63 13.60 -13.87
N ILE A 230 2.85 13.73 -14.40
CA ILE A 230 3.45 15.04 -14.71
C ILE A 230 3.54 15.27 -16.22
N PRO A 231 3.38 16.52 -16.70
CA PRO A 231 3.48 16.81 -18.13
C PRO A 231 4.90 16.54 -18.65
N GLU A 232 5.01 16.00 -19.87
CA GLU A 232 6.29 15.99 -20.56
C GLU A 232 6.67 17.43 -21.00
N PRO A 233 7.91 17.90 -20.78
CA PRO A 233 8.32 19.26 -21.12
C PRO A 233 8.18 19.67 -22.59
N ALA A 234 8.01 18.72 -23.52
CA ALA A 234 8.03 18.99 -24.96
C ALA A 234 6.83 19.81 -25.45
N SER A 235 5.67 19.71 -24.79
CA SER A 235 4.44 20.40 -25.18
C SER A 235 4.51 21.91 -24.95
N LEU A 236 5.21 22.35 -23.90
CA LEU A 236 5.35 23.77 -23.56
C LEU A 236 6.32 24.50 -24.49
N VAL A 237 7.39 23.83 -24.92
CA VAL A 237 8.39 24.41 -25.83
C VAL A 237 7.83 24.58 -27.25
N LEU A 238 7.02 23.64 -27.74
CA LEU A 238 6.42 23.75 -29.08
C LEU A 238 5.37 24.85 -29.19
N VAL A 239 4.57 25.08 -28.14
CA VAL A 239 3.61 26.20 -28.09
C VAL A 239 4.35 27.54 -28.03
N ALA A 240 5.42 27.65 -27.23
CA ALA A 240 6.23 28.86 -27.16
C ALA A 240 6.92 29.19 -28.50
N LEU A 241 7.43 28.19 -29.22
CA LEU A 241 8.03 28.37 -30.55
C LEU A 241 6.99 28.68 -31.63
N GLY A 242 5.80 28.08 -31.57
CA GLY A 242 4.70 28.36 -32.50
C GLY A 242 4.21 29.82 -32.42
N VAL A 243 4.09 30.37 -31.21
CA VAL A 243 3.71 31.77 -30.99
C VAL A 243 4.79 32.74 -31.49
N LEU A 244 6.09 32.42 -31.31
CA LEU A 244 7.18 33.23 -31.87
C LEU A 244 7.21 33.20 -33.41
N GLY A 245 6.93 32.04 -34.03
CA GLY A 245 6.89 31.88 -35.49
C GLY A 245 5.77 32.69 -36.16
N LEU A 246 4.59 32.74 -35.55
CA LEU A 246 3.45 33.50 -36.06
C LEU A 246 3.63 35.03 -35.94
N ARG A 247 4.41 35.50 -34.94
CA ARG A 247 4.66 36.93 -34.74
C ARG A 247 5.63 37.55 -35.77
N ARG A 248 6.30 36.74 -36.61
CA ARG A 248 7.23 37.20 -37.64
C ARG A 248 6.63 37.39 -39.05
N ARG A 249 5.37 37.02 -39.29
CA ARG A 249 4.70 37.28 -40.57
C ARG A 249 3.88 38.57 -40.53
N ARG A 250 4.57 39.72 -40.56
CA ARG A 250 3.96 40.96 -41.10
C ARG A 250 4.36 41.04 -42.59
N PRO A 251 3.41 41.11 -43.53
CA PRO A 251 3.74 41.31 -44.94
C PRO A 251 4.29 42.72 -45.12
N ALA A 252 5.44 42.84 -45.78
CA ALA A 252 5.93 44.12 -46.29
C ALA A 252 5.05 44.53 -47.49
N ALA A 253 4.55 45.76 -47.46
CA ALA A 253 3.88 46.44 -48.56
C ALA A 253 4.90 47.19 -49.42
#